data_AF-A0A519EGV8-F1
#
_entry.id   AF-A0A519EGV8-F1
#
_cell.length_a   1.000
_cell.length_b   1.000
_cell.length_c   1.000
_cell.angle_alpha   90.00
_cell.angle_beta   90.00
_cell.angle_gamma   90.00
#
_symmetry.space_group_name_H-M   'P 1'
#
loop_
_entity.id
_entity.type
_entity.pdbx_description
1 polymer ?
#
loop_
_entity_poly.entity_id
_entity_poly.type
_entity_poly.pdbx_seq_one_letter_code
_entity_poly.pdbx_strand_id
1 'polypeptide(L)' 'MTAALSTGLAGGNAYLNVHSTCAPGGEIRGLLATSAVPEPSSDALMIAGALTVGGLARRRTHQG' A
#
# COMPACT_ATOMS: atom_id res chain seq x y z
N MET A 1 18.92 -20.12 -12.82
CA MET A 1 18.89 -18.89 -11.98
C MET A 1 17.68 -17.99 -12.27
N THR A 2 17.09 -17.98 -13.47
CA THR A 2 15.94 -17.11 -13.81
C THR A 2 14.63 -17.47 -13.08
N ALA A 3 14.37 -18.76 -12.82
CA ALA A 3 13.10 -19.20 -12.22
C ALA A 3 12.83 -18.63 -10.81
N ALA A 4 13.86 -18.57 -9.95
CA ALA A 4 13.70 -18.07 -8.58
C ALA A 4 13.36 -16.56 -8.56
N LEU A 5 14.00 -15.77 -9.42
CA LEU A 5 13.71 -14.34 -9.54
C LEU A 5 12.31 -14.09 -10.11
N SER A 6 11.91 -14.83 -11.16
CA SER A 6 10.56 -14.70 -11.72
C SER A 6 9.47 -15.12 -10.72
N THR A 7 9.73 -16.17 -9.93
CA THR A 7 8.81 -16.60 -8.87
C THR A 7 8.74 -15.56 -7.75
N GLY A 8 9.87 -15.00 -7.31
CA GLY A 8 9.89 -13.94 -6.30
C GLY A 8 9.20 -12.65 -6.77
N LEU A 9 9.32 -12.31 -8.05
CA LEU A 9 8.66 -11.15 -8.65
C LEU A 9 7.14 -11.34 -8.70
N ALA A 10 6.67 -12.51 -9.16
CA ALA A 10 5.25 -12.84 -9.18
C ALA A 10 4.65 -12.88 -7.76
N GLY A 11 5.45 -13.31 -6.77
CA GLY A 11 5.06 -13.35 -5.36
C GLY A 11 5.23 -12.04 -4.59
N GLY A 12 5.69 -10.96 -5.22
CA GLY A 12 5.89 -9.66 -4.56
C GLY A 12 6.95 -9.64 -3.46
N ASN A 13 7.93 -10.55 -3.50
CA ASN A 13 9.02 -10.63 -2.51
C ASN A 13 10.43 -10.50 -3.10
N ALA A 14 10.55 -10.09 -4.36
CA ALA A 14 11.83 -9.99 -5.03
C ALA A 14 12.65 -8.82 -4.48
N TYR A 15 13.84 -9.11 -3.94
CA TYR A 15 14.81 -8.08 -3.58
C TYR A 15 15.72 -7.77 -4.78
N LEU A 16 15.92 -6.49 -5.05
CA LEU A 16 16.83 -6.04 -6.09
C LEU A 16 17.86 -5.05 -5.53
N ASN A 17 19.11 -5.26 -5.92
CA ASN A 17 20.19 -4.30 -5.75
C ASN A 17 20.79 -4.02 -7.13
N VAL A 18 20.81 -2.75 -7.53
CA VAL A 18 21.38 -2.29 -8.80
C VAL A 18 22.62 -1.46 -8.51
N HIS A 19 23.71 -1.81 -9.18
CA HIS A 19 24.99 -1.11 -9.12
C HIS A 19 25.47 -0.80 -10.55
N SER A 20 26.22 0.31 -10.72
CA SER A 20 26.76 0.71 -12.01
C SER A 20 28.27 0.90 -11.97
N THR A 21 28.94 0.47 -13.03
CA THR A 21 30.39 0.61 -13.18
C THR A 21 30.83 2.05 -13.43
N CYS A 22 29.97 2.88 -14.04
CA CYS A 22 30.27 4.30 -14.27
C CYS A 22 30.05 5.18 -13.03
N ALA A 23 29.37 4.66 -12.01
CA ALA A 23 29.18 5.32 -10.72
C ALA A 23 29.44 4.31 -9.59
N PRO A 24 30.71 4.00 -9.26
CA PRO A 24 31.07 2.95 -8.30
C PRO A 24 30.61 3.20 -6.85
N GLY A 25 30.15 4.41 -6.52
CA GLY A 25 29.52 4.71 -5.24
C GLY A 25 27.99 4.68 -5.26
N GLY A 26 27.36 4.45 -6.42
CA GLY A 26 25.91 4.42 -6.58
C GLY A 26 25.34 3.04 -6.33
N GLU A 27 24.33 2.95 -5.45
CA GLU A 27 23.51 1.75 -5.28
C GLU A 27 22.03 2.11 -5.17
N ILE A 28 21.17 1.29 -5.79
CA ILE A 28 19.70 1.37 -5.65
C ILE A 28 19.22 0.03 -5.11
N ARG A 29 18.52 0.06 -3.99
CA ARG A 29 18.12 -1.15 -3.25
C ARG A 29 16.64 -1.07 -2.89
N GLY A 30 15.93 -2.17 -3.03
CA GLY A 30 14.52 -2.21 -2.70
C GLY A 30 13.90 -3.60 -2.79
N LEU A 31 12.73 -3.71 -2.18
CA LEU A 31 11.83 -4.84 -2.34
C LEU A 31 10.80 -4.51 -3.41
N LEU A 32 10.70 -5.34 -4.44
CA LEU A 32 9.69 -5.22 -5.49
C LEU A 32 8.41 -5.90 -5.00
N ALA A 33 7.56 -5.13 -4.32
CA ALA A 33 6.23 -5.56 -3.91
C ALA A 33 5.23 -5.29 -5.05
N THR A 34 4.50 -6.32 -5.47
CA THR A 34 3.44 -6.23 -6.49
C THR A 34 2.04 -6.13 -5.86
N SER A 35 1.93 -6.21 -4.54
CA SER A 35 0.66 -6.02 -3.85
C SER A 35 0.32 -4.53 -3.81
N ALA A 36 -0.79 -4.15 -4.44
CA ALA A 36 -1.49 -2.92 -4.07
C ALA A 36 -1.78 -3.05 -2.58
N VAL A 37 -1.21 -2.17 -1.75
CA VAL A 37 -1.50 -2.15 -0.31
C VAL A 37 -3.01 -1.95 -0.18
N PRO A 38 -3.81 -3.00 0.13
CA PRO A 38 -5.18 -2.74 0.50
C PRO A 38 -5.05 -2.03 1.84
N GLU A 39 -5.80 -0.96 2.05
CA GLU A 39 -5.90 -0.32 3.36
C GLU A 39 -7.27 -0.69 3.93
N PRO A 40 -7.53 -1.94 4.39
CA PRO A 40 -8.85 -2.33 4.89
C PRO A 40 -9.29 -1.44 6.05
N SER A 41 -8.34 -0.92 6.82
CA SER A 41 -8.55 0.04 7.89
C SER A 41 -8.98 1.40 7.36
N SER A 42 -8.40 1.92 6.27
CA SER A 42 -8.76 3.25 5.76
C SER A 42 -10.20 3.28 5.28
N ASP A 43 -10.66 2.25 4.57
CA ASP A 43 -12.04 2.15 4.11
C ASP A 43 -13.01 1.94 5.29
N ALA A 44 -12.67 1.05 6.23
CA ALA A 44 -13.49 0.79 7.40
C ALA A 44 -13.62 2.03 8.30
N LEU A 45 -12.53 2.77 8.50
CA LEU A 45 -12.52 4.00 9.28
C LEU A 45 -13.27 5.13 8.57
N MET A 46 -13.13 5.23 7.24
CA MET A 46 -13.89 6.19 6.43
C MET A 46 -15.40 5.93 6.54
N ILE A 47 -15.83 4.66 6.43
CA ILE A 47 -17.24 4.28 6.58
C ILE A 47 -17.74 4.56 7.99
N ALA A 48 -16.98 4.17 9.03
CA ALA A 48 -17.36 4.44 10.41
C ALA A 48 -17.48 5.96 10.68
N GLY A 49 -16.54 6.75 10.17
CA GLY A 49 -16.59 8.21 10.21
C GLY A 49 -17.82 8.79 9.51
N ALA A 50 -18.12 8.34 8.30
CA ALA A 50 -19.29 8.80 7.56
C ALA A 50 -20.61 8.45 8.26
N LEU A 51 -20.73 7.25 8.82
CA LEU A 51 -21.93 6.82 9.56
C LEU A 51 -22.13 7.62 10.85
N THR A 52 -21.06 7.86 11.61
CA THR A 52 -21.13 8.64 12.86
C THR A 52 -21.53 10.09 12.61
N VAL A 53 -20.90 10.75 11.62
CA VAL A 53 -21.24 12.13 11.24
C VAL A 53 -22.66 12.21 10.69
N GLY A 54 -23.04 11.31 9.79
CA GLY A 54 -24.39 11.27 9.21
C GLY A 54 -25.47 11.04 10.27
N GLY A 55 -25.22 10.15 11.24
CA GLY A 55 -26.12 9.89 12.37
C GLY A 55 -26.30 11.11 13.28
N LEU A 56 -25.22 11.83 13.58
CA LEU A 56 -25.28 13.04 14.41
C LEU A 56 -25.99 14.18 13.68
N ALA A 57 -25.78 14.35 12.38
CA ALA A 57 -26.46 15.35 11.57
C ALA A 57 -27.98 15.12 11.51
N ARG A 58 -28.43 13.88 11.33
CA ARG A 58 -29.86 13.51 11.32
C ARG A 58 -30.57 13.75 12.65
N ARG A 59 -29.87 13.59 13.77
CA ARG A 59 -30.44 13.86 15.11
C ARG A 59 -30.76 15.34 15.32
N ARG A 60 -29.96 16.23 14.74
CA ARG A 60 -30.15 17.68 14.84
C ARG A 60 -31.37 18.16 14.04
N THR A 61 -31.63 17.55 12.89
CA THR A 61 -32.77 17.94 12.03
C THR A 61 -34.11 17.44 12.55
N HIS A 62 -34.14 16.41 13.40
CA HIS A 62 -35.37 15.89 14.01
C HIS A 62 -35.79 16.62 15.29
N GLN A 63 -34.95 17.49 15.84
CA GLN A 63 -35.19 18.22 17.10
C GLN A 63 -35.59 19.70 16.90
N GLY A 64 -35.77 20.13 15.65
CA GLY A 64 -36.36 21.43 15.28
C GLY A 64 -37.67 21.22 14.57
#